data_AF-A0A0N4VF25-F1
#
_entry.id   AF-A0A0N4VF25-F1
#
_cell.length_a   1.000
_cell.length_b   1.000
_cell.length_c   1.000
_cell.angle_alpha   90.00
_cell.angle_beta   90.00
_cell.angle_gamma   90.00
#
_symmetry.space_group_name_H-M   'P 1'
#
loop_
_entity.id
_entity.type
_entity.pdbx_description
1 polymer ?
#
loop_
_entity_poly.entity_id
_entity_poly.type
_entity_poly.pdbx_seq_one_letter_code
_entity_poly.pdbx_strand_id
1 'polypeptide(L)'
;MLFLFLAPYFNEKMALRAPKAHRIKHFSMNKKCLKCSRLNDLYDSFESSRTYEGENNVLLQQTANVLLSLYSTSVPVESPLNSFKVLQKRAPKFERWGENIVHDIKKAYEWLILHFAEKTAVEIKKLTRSGMTEATAKNYAFYECCKPLAIVYVEYTILSCFCEVTEQACKGIKATLDLLMTVYATSSIKKHIAALYAGGYTSDGKWVARISDVLNCAVAEMKNNAVLICDEIAPDDFLLHSIIGKSDGQVHECLWEQFKKEANVRPDWLPDLVQFLKKKK
;
A
#
# COMPACT_ATOMS: atom_id res chain seq x y z
N MET A 1 -5.30 -3.79 4.03
CA MET A 1 -4.12 -3.18 3.34
C MET A 1 -3.61 -4.03 2.18
N LEU A 2 -3.42 -5.36 2.33
CA LEU A 2 -3.01 -6.26 1.23
C LEU A 2 -3.99 -6.28 0.03
N PHE A 3 -5.30 -6.26 0.29
CA PHE A 3 -6.33 -6.27 -0.77
C PHE A 3 -6.24 -5.04 -1.71
N LEU A 4 -5.99 -3.86 -1.16
CA LEU A 4 -5.80 -2.63 -1.94
C LEU A 4 -4.49 -2.64 -2.74
N PHE A 5 -3.49 -3.40 -2.28
CA PHE A 5 -2.19 -3.55 -2.93
C PHE A 5 -2.25 -4.52 -4.12
N LEU A 6 -3.15 -5.50 -4.07
CA LEU A 6 -3.30 -6.54 -5.11
C LEU A 6 -4.41 -6.23 -6.13
N ALA A 7 -5.32 -5.31 -5.81
CA ALA A 7 -6.42 -4.88 -6.67
C ALA A 7 -6.04 -4.57 -8.15
N PRO A 8 -4.86 -3.98 -8.46
CA PRO A 8 -4.46 -3.73 -9.85
C PRO A 8 -4.20 -5.01 -10.66
N TYR A 9 -3.87 -6.13 -10.00
CA TYR A 9 -3.46 -7.38 -10.65
C TYR A 9 -4.62 -8.35 -10.92
N PHE A 10 -5.77 -8.18 -10.26
CA PHE A 10 -6.95 -9.03 -10.44
C PHE A 10 -7.87 -8.55 -11.58
N ASN A 11 -7.76 -7.28 -11.99
CA ASN A 11 -8.78 -6.62 -12.80
C ASN A 11 -8.74 -6.98 -14.31
N GLU A 12 -7.60 -7.44 -14.84
CA GLU A 12 -7.45 -7.62 -16.30
C GLU A 12 -7.99 -8.95 -16.86
N LYS A 13 -8.23 -9.97 -16.02
CA LYS A 13 -8.64 -11.32 -16.52
C LYS A 13 -10.06 -11.77 -16.16
N MET A 14 -10.80 -11.05 -15.31
CA MET A 14 -12.21 -11.36 -15.02
C MET A 14 -13.20 -10.77 -16.05
N ALA A 15 -12.78 -9.81 -16.87
CA ALA A 15 -13.65 -9.10 -17.81
C ALA A 15 -14.02 -9.90 -19.10
N LEU A 16 -13.46 -11.09 -19.33
CA LEU A 16 -13.55 -11.80 -20.62
C LEU A 16 -14.49 -13.01 -20.67
N ARG A 17 -15.37 -13.22 -19.68
CA ARG A 17 -16.38 -14.29 -19.75
C ARG A 17 -17.78 -13.79 -19.39
N ALA A 18 -18.44 -13.13 -20.34
CA ALA A 18 -19.90 -13.06 -20.38
C ALA A 18 -20.39 -12.96 -21.84
N PRO A 19 -20.97 -14.03 -22.42
CA PRO A 19 -21.60 -13.93 -23.73
C PRO A 19 -23.01 -13.35 -23.59
N LYS A 20 -23.27 -12.31 -24.40
CA LYS A 20 -24.57 -11.87 -24.95
C LYS A 20 -25.79 -11.85 -24.00
N ALA A 21 -26.02 -10.68 -23.40
CA ALA A 21 -27.37 -10.14 -23.22
C ALA A 21 -27.35 -8.63 -23.49
N HIS A 22 -27.89 -8.25 -24.65
CA HIS A 22 -27.91 -6.87 -25.14
C HIS A 22 -29.03 -6.07 -24.45
N ARG A 23 -28.69 -4.84 -24.05
CA ARG A 23 -29.59 -3.69 -23.84
C ARG A 23 -30.69 -3.81 -22.78
N ILE A 24 -30.32 -3.80 -21.50
CA ILE A 24 -31.14 -3.13 -20.46
C ILE A 24 -30.21 -2.36 -19.50
N LYS A 25 -30.26 -1.02 -19.57
CA LYS A 25 -29.85 -0.05 -18.54
C LYS A 25 -28.41 -0.14 -18.00
N HIS A 26 -27.46 0.34 -18.80
CA HIS A 26 -26.06 0.60 -18.38
C HIS A 26 -25.87 1.77 -17.40
N PHE A 27 -26.93 2.38 -16.82
CA PHE A 27 -26.81 3.68 -16.12
C PHE A 27 -27.20 3.71 -14.63
N SER A 28 -27.45 2.56 -13.98
CA SER A 28 -27.74 2.53 -12.52
C SER A 28 -27.13 1.32 -11.78
N MET A 29 -26.28 0.54 -12.43
CA MET A 29 -25.70 -0.67 -11.84
C MET A 29 -24.41 -0.35 -11.06
N ASN A 30 -23.58 0.59 -11.53
CA ASN A 30 -22.28 0.90 -10.91
C ASN A 30 -22.40 1.53 -9.52
N LYS A 31 -23.27 2.54 -9.32
CA LYS A 31 -23.41 3.20 -8.01
C LYS A 31 -24.03 2.29 -6.95
N LYS A 32 -24.98 1.44 -7.35
CA LYS A 32 -25.64 0.52 -6.41
C LYS A 32 -24.78 -0.70 -6.07
N CYS A 33 -24.02 -1.24 -7.03
CA CYS A 33 -23.01 -2.26 -6.73
C CYS A 33 -21.93 -1.71 -5.78
N LEU A 34 -21.53 -0.44 -5.92
CA LEU A 34 -20.59 0.18 -4.97
C LEU A 34 -21.16 0.23 -3.55
N LYS A 35 -22.43 0.60 -3.37
CA LYS A 35 -23.04 0.61 -2.03
C LYS A 35 -23.21 -0.81 -1.45
N CYS A 36 -23.59 -1.77 -2.28
CA CYS A 36 -23.71 -3.18 -1.88
C CYS A 36 -22.37 -3.83 -1.50
N SER A 37 -21.24 -3.27 -1.97
CA SER A 37 -19.90 -3.72 -1.60
C SER A 37 -19.43 -3.22 -0.24
N ARG A 38 -20.04 -2.14 0.30
CA ARG A 38 -19.63 -1.41 1.50
C ARG A 38 -18.20 -0.83 1.47
N LEU A 39 -17.49 -0.93 0.34
CA LEU A 39 -16.10 -0.45 0.24
C LEU A 39 -15.98 1.07 0.46
N ASN A 40 -16.97 1.84 0.02
CA ASN A 40 -17.01 3.29 0.26
C ASN A 40 -17.20 3.61 1.74
N ASP A 41 -18.17 2.96 2.41
CA ASP A 41 -18.44 3.21 3.82
C ASP A 41 -17.22 2.83 4.68
N LEU A 42 -16.53 1.75 4.31
CA LEU A 42 -15.24 1.39 4.92
C LEU A 42 -14.20 2.48 4.66
N TYR A 43 -14.00 2.91 3.41
CA TYR A 43 -13.05 3.97 3.08
C TYR A 43 -13.31 5.26 3.88
N ASP A 44 -14.55 5.73 3.91
CA ASP A 44 -14.95 6.97 4.61
C ASP A 44 -14.72 6.85 6.13
N SER A 45 -15.02 5.68 6.72
CA SER A 45 -14.75 5.44 8.15
C SER A 45 -13.26 5.49 8.48
N PHE A 46 -12.40 4.96 7.59
CA PHE A 46 -10.95 4.97 7.77
C PHE A 46 -10.28 6.28 7.37
N GLU A 47 -10.93 7.13 6.57
CA GLU A 47 -10.32 8.39 6.13
C GLU A 47 -9.99 9.30 7.32
N SER A 48 -10.86 9.34 8.33
CA SER A 48 -10.66 10.11 9.56
C SER A 48 -9.42 9.67 10.36
N SER A 49 -9.03 8.39 10.28
CA SER A 49 -7.85 7.85 10.97
C SER A 49 -6.53 8.46 10.49
N ARG A 50 -6.53 9.09 9.30
CA ARG A 50 -5.35 9.76 8.73
C ARG A 50 -5.00 11.08 9.43
N THR A 51 -5.88 11.57 10.30
CA THR A 51 -5.77 12.87 10.97
C THR A 51 -5.91 12.76 12.49
N TYR A 52 -6.75 11.85 12.99
CA TYR A 52 -7.17 11.83 14.41
C TYR A 52 -6.02 11.64 15.41
N GLU A 53 -5.13 10.67 15.19
CA GLU A 53 -3.99 10.34 16.09
C GLU A 53 -2.71 11.11 15.76
N GLY A 54 -2.84 12.19 14.98
CA GLY A 54 -1.73 12.93 14.41
C GLY A 54 -1.83 12.94 12.89
N GLU A 55 -1.66 14.13 12.31
CA GLU A 55 -1.66 14.30 10.86
C GLU A 55 -0.48 13.52 10.26
N ASN A 56 -0.75 12.71 9.24
CA ASN A 56 0.24 11.79 8.68
C ASN A 56 1.54 12.46 8.22
N ASN A 57 1.49 13.66 7.62
CA ASN A 57 2.71 14.35 7.22
C ASN A 57 3.50 14.87 8.45
N VAL A 58 2.83 15.29 9.53
CA VAL A 58 3.48 15.62 10.81
C VAL A 58 4.16 14.39 11.42
N LEU A 59 3.51 13.23 11.42
CA LEU A 59 4.13 11.98 11.91
C LEU A 59 5.35 11.57 11.07
N LEU A 60 5.25 11.70 9.75
CA LEU A 60 6.39 11.49 8.85
C LEU A 60 7.52 12.49 9.10
N GLN A 61 7.18 13.75 9.40
CA GLN A 61 8.16 14.78 9.73
C GLN A 61 8.88 14.48 11.05
N GLN A 62 8.14 14.07 12.09
CA GLN A 62 8.71 13.65 13.37
C GLN A 62 9.64 12.44 13.18
N THR A 63 9.20 11.45 12.39
CA THR A 63 10.01 10.28 12.05
C THR A 63 11.32 10.69 11.36
N ALA A 64 11.24 11.53 10.33
CA ALA A 64 12.43 12.02 9.62
C ALA A 64 13.39 12.79 10.54
N ASN A 65 12.86 13.63 11.44
CA ASN A 65 13.67 14.39 12.39
C ASN A 65 14.44 13.47 13.36
N VAL A 66 13.79 12.41 13.85
CA VAL A 66 14.46 11.39 14.67
C VAL A 66 15.53 10.67 13.86
N LEU A 67 15.24 10.25 12.62
CA LEU A 67 16.24 9.58 11.79
C LEU A 67 17.47 10.46 11.53
N LEU A 68 17.28 11.76 11.30
CA LEU A 68 18.37 12.71 11.07
C LEU A 68 19.21 12.98 12.32
N SER A 69 18.57 13.07 13.50
CA SER A 69 19.29 13.27 14.76
C SER A 69 20.15 12.05 15.08
N LEU A 70 19.62 10.85 14.86
CA LEU A 70 20.36 9.60 15.07
C LEU A 70 21.45 9.41 14.02
N TYR A 71 21.22 9.75 12.75
CA TYR A 71 22.24 9.70 11.70
C TYR A 71 23.43 10.62 12.01
N SER A 72 23.18 11.76 12.64
CA SER A 72 24.22 12.73 13.02
C SER A 72 25.01 12.30 14.27
N THR A 73 24.52 11.30 15.00
CA THR A 73 25.07 10.86 16.29
C THR A 73 25.86 9.57 16.10
N SER A 74 27.13 9.53 16.53
CA SER A 74 27.98 8.32 16.43
C SER A 74 27.76 7.30 17.56
N VAL A 75 26.75 7.50 18.41
CA VAL A 75 26.48 6.66 19.58
C VAL A 75 25.57 5.49 19.16
N PRO A 76 25.85 4.24 19.59
CA PRO A 76 24.93 3.11 19.39
C PRO A 76 23.56 3.43 20.00
N VAL A 77 22.53 3.40 19.17
CA VAL A 77 21.16 3.69 19.59
C VAL A 77 20.47 2.35 19.83
N GLU A 78 20.22 2.03 21.10
CA GLU A 78 19.32 0.94 21.44
C GLU A 78 17.87 1.41 21.27
N SER A 79 17.12 0.73 20.41
CA SER A 79 15.67 0.87 20.37
C SER A 79 15.01 -0.46 20.73
N PRO A 80 13.81 -0.45 21.33
CA PRO A 80 13.10 -1.68 21.69
C PRO A 80 12.89 -2.63 20.51
N LEU A 81 12.72 -2.07 19.30
CA LEU A 81 12.54 -2.82 18.05
C LEU A 81 13.83 -2.96 17.24
N ASN A 82 14.95 -2.49 17.77
CA ASN A 82 16.27 -2.57 17.14
C ASN A 82 16.35 -2.00 15.70
N SER A 83 15.39 -1.16 15.34
CA SER A 83 15.10 -0.68 13.99
C SER A 83 16.08 0.41 13.51
N PHE A 84 16.73 1.12 14.44
CA PHE A 84 17.66 2.20 14.11
C PHE A 84 19.09 1.71 13.78
N LYS A 85 19.41 0.43 13.99
CA LYS A 85 20.75 -0.12 13.70
C LYS A 85 21.19 0.07 12.26
N VAL A 86 20.25 0.21 11.33
CA VAL A 86 20.55 0.47 9.90
C VAL A 86 21.35 1.75 9.70
N LEU A 87 21.10 2.78 10.49
CA LEU A 87 21.76 4.09 10.35
C LEU A 87 23.26 4.04 10.69
N GLN A 88 23.72 2.99 11.35
CA GLN A 88 25.10 2.83 11.81
C GLN A 88 25.90 1.86 10.95
N LYS A 89 25.26 1.16 10.02
CA LYS A 89 25.93 0.21 9.12
C LYS A 89 26.51 0.96 7.92
N ARG A 90 27.56 0.38 7.32
CA ARG A 90 27.92 0.69 5.94
C ARG A 90 27.13 -0.22 5.03
N ALA A 91 26.28 0.35 4.18
CA ALA A 91 25.62 -0.40 3.12
C ALA A 91 26.46 -0.27 1.83
N PRO A 92 27.05 -1.36 1.33
CA PRO A 92 27.75 -1.34 0.05
C PRO A 92 26.75 -1.20 -1.11
N LYS A 93 27.27 -0.80 -2.29
CA LYS A 93 26.50 -0.79 -3.53
C LYS A 93 26.12 -2.21 -3.97
N PHE A 94 25.18 -2.31 -4.90
CA PHE A 94 24.79 -3.61 -5.44
C PHE A 94 25.92 -4.23 -6.25
N GLU A 95 26.32 -5.45 -5.91
CA GLU A 95 27.30 -6.24 -6.66
C GLU A 95 26.62 -7.38 -7.42
N ARG A 96 25.92 -8.25 -6.69
CA ARG A 96 25.25 -9.44 -7.23
C ARG A 96 24.07 -9.85 -6.37
N TRP A 97 23.12 -10.56 -6.98
CA TRP A 97 22.05 -11.24 -6.28
C TRP A 97 22.61 -12.43 -5.50
N GLY A 98 22.18 -12.60 -4.27
CA GLY A 98 22.37 -13.78 -3.45
C GLY A 98 21.27 -14.82 -3.69
N GLU A 99 21.23 -15.81 -2.79
CA GLU A 99 20.24 -16.90 -2.83
C GLU A 99 18.84 -16.43 -2.41
N ASN A 100 18.76 -15.52 -1.43
CA ASN A 100 17.50 -15.00 -0.91
C ASN A 100 17.28 -13.55 -1.39
N ILE A 101 16.33 -13.39 -2.32
CA ILE A 101 16.01 -12.09 -2.90
C ILE A 101 15.47 -11.09 -1.88
N VAL A 102 14.74 -11.54 -0.86
CA VAL A 102 14.17 -10.67 0.18
C VAL A 102 15.29 -10.07 1.03
N HIS A 103 16.34 -10.86 1.31
CA HIS A 103 17.51 -10.38 2.01
C HIS A 103 18.29 -9.34 1.19
N ASP A 104 18.40 -9.52 -0.13
CA ASP A 104 19.03 -8.54 -1.01
C ASP A 104 18.21 -7.25 -1.12
N ILE A 105 16.87 -7.36 -1.17
CA ILE A 105 15.98 -6.20 -1.12
C ILE A 105 16.13 -5.46 0.22
N LYS A 106 16.27 -6.19 1.34
CA LYS A 106 16.54 -5.59 2.65
C LYS A 106 17.84 -4.78 2.64
N LYS A 107 18.92 -5.29 2.04
CA LYS A 107 20.18 -4.53 1.85
C LYS A 107 19.99 -3.30 0.97
N ALA A 108 19.18 -3.39 -0.09
CA ALA A 108 18.85 -2.25 -0.93
C ALA A 108 18.12 -1.16 -0.14
N TYR A 109 17.20 -1.54 0.74
CA TYR A 109 16.56 -0.61 1.68
C TYR A 109 17.56 -0.01 2.68
N GLU A 110 18.46 -0.80 3.26
CA GLU A 110 19.50 -0.27 4.17
C GLU A 110 20.35 0.80 3.48
N TRP A 111 20.75 0.55 2.24
CA TRP A 111 21.47 1.53 1.42
C TRP A 111 20.63 2.77 1.13
N LEU A 112 19.36 2.59 0.78
CA LEU A 112 18.46 3.68 0.40
C LEU A 112 18.17 4.63 1.58
N ILE A 113 18.04 4.08 2.79
CA ILE A 113 17.89 4.87 4.03
C ILE A 113 19.12 5.75 4.24
N LEU A 114 20.32 5.19 4.14
CA LEU A 114 21.56 5.94 4.31
C LEU A 114 21.73 7.00 3.22
N HIS A 115 21.41 6.67 1.97
CA HIS A 115 21.46 7.61 0.85
C HIS A 115 20.52 8.79 1.06
N PHE A 116 19.27 8.55 1.46
CA PHE A 116 18.33 9.63 1.75
C PHE A 116 18.72 10.42 3.01
N ALA A 117 19.26 9.78 4.05
CA ALA A 117 19.72 10.46 5.25
C ALA A 117 20.87 11.43 4.94
N GLU A 118 21.85 10.98 4.17
CA GLU A 118 22.96 11.82 3.70
C GLU A 118 22.47 12.97 2.81
N LYS A 119 21.65 12.66 1.80
CA LYS A 119 21.07 13.66 0.90
C LYS A 119 20.30 14.74 1.65
N THR A 120 19.48 14.33 2.62
CA THR A 120 18.67 15.24 3.44
C THR A 120 19.57 16.11 4.33
N ALA A 121 20.61 15.53 4.95
CA ALA A 121 21.55 16.28 5.77
C ALA A 121 22.34 17.33 4.96
N VAL A 122 22.71 17.01 3.72
CA VAL A 122 23.37 17.96 2.80
C VAL A 122 22.44 19.09 2.40
N GLU A 123 21.19 18.80 2.02
CA GLU A 123 20.25 19.84 1.59
C GLU A 123 19.87 20.78 2.74
N ILE A 124 19.65 20.25 3.95
CA ILE A 124 19.40 21.08 5.14
C ILE A 124 20.60 21.99 5.40
N LYS A 125 21.83 21.48 5.37
CA LYS A 125 23.05 22.30 5.56
C LYS A 125 23.17 23.40 4.50
N LYS A 126 22.82 23.12 3.25
CA LYS A 126 22.83 24.10 2.15
C LYS A 126 21.81 25.22 2.40
N LEU A 127 20.58 24.87 2.80
CA LEU A 127 19.53 25.85 3.11
C LEU A 127 19.88 26.67 4.36
N THR A 128 20.45 26.06 5.39
CA THR A 128 20.93 26.80 6.57
C THR A 128 22.04 27.79 6.22
N ARG A 129 22.95 27.42 5.30
CA ARG A 129 23.99 28.35 4.79
C ARG A 129 23.43 29.53 3.99
N SER A 130 22.25 29.39 3.38
CA SER A 130 21.55 30.50 2.72
C SER A 130 20.86 31.47 3.69
N GLY A 131 21.05 31.31 5.01
CA GLY A 131 20.50 32.20 6.04
C GLY A 131 19.14 31.76 6.59
N MET A 132 18.64 30.59 6.22
CA MET A 132 17.39 30.04 6.77
C MET A 132 17.62 29.41 8.15
N THR A 133 16.62 29.51 9.02
CA THR A 133 16.60 28.75 10.29
C THR A 133 16.46 27.26 10.01
N GLU A 134 16.94 26.42 10.93
CA GLU A 134 16.91 24.96 10.77
C GLU A 134 15.48 24.42 10.57
N ALA A 135 14.51 24.96 11.32
CA ALA A 135 13.10 24.57 11.18
C ALA A 135 12.55 24.90 9.78
N THR A 136 12.87 26.09 9.26
CA THR A 136 12.45 26.52 7.91
C THR A 136 13.13 25.69 6.84
N ALA A 137 14.43 25.43 6.98
CA ALA A 137 15.20 24.57 6.07
C ALA A 137 14.62 23.14 6.00
N LYS A 138 14.26 22.56 7.15
CA LYS A 138 13.60 21.24 7.23
C LYS A 138 12.23 21.23 6.53
N ASN A 139 11.46 22.30 6.65
CA ASN A 139 10.17 22.42 5.98
C ASN A 139 10.31 22.50 4.46
N TYR A 140 11.28 23.27 3.95
CA TYR A 140 11.57 23.33 2.51
C TYR A 140 12.06 21.99 1.95
N ALA A 141 12.93 21.29 2.69
CA ALA A 141 13.45 19.98 2.29
C ALA A 141 12.44 18.83 2.49
N PHE A 142 11.23 19.09 3.02
CA PHE A 142 10.33 18.04 3.48
C PHE A 142 9.91 17.08 2.37
N TYR A 143 9.32 17.60 1.29
CA TYR A 143 8.74 16.77 0.24
C TYR A 143 9.79 16.03 -0.60
N GLU A 144 10.94 16.67 -0.83
CA GLU A 144 11.98 16.12 -1.69
C GLU A 144 12.91 15.13 -0.98
N CYS A 145 13.10 15.30 0.34
CA CYS A 145 14.12 14.57 1.09
C CYS A 145 13.56 13.90 2.36
N CYS A 146 12.94 14.65 3.28
CA CYS A 146 12.52 14.11 4.58
C CYS A 146 11.41 13.06 4.46
N LYS A 147 10.40 13.32 3.63
CA LYS A 147 9.25 12.42 3.43
C LYS A 147 9.68 11.09 2.78
N PRO A 148 10.47 11.07 1.69
CA PRO A 148 11.05 9.83 1.18
C PRO A 148 11.86 9.06 2.22
N LEU A 149 12.70 9.73 3.02
CA LEU A 149 13.49 9.09 4.09
C LEU A 149 12.59 8.37 5.09
N ALA A 150 11.54 9.03 5.58
CA ALA A 150 10.60 8.43 6.53
C ALA A 150 9.85 7.23 5.92
N ILE A 151 9.37 7.35 4.67
CA ILE A 151 8.65 6.26 3.98
C ILE A 151 9.54 5.04 3.81
N VAL A 152 10.78 5.22 3.31
CA VAL A 152 11.72 4.12 3.09
C VAL A 152 12.05 3.42 4.42
N TYR A 153 12.24 4.17 5.50
CA TYR A 153 12.48 3.62 6.83
C TYR A 153 11.29 2.80 7.36
N VAL A 154 10.06 3.28 7.17
CA VAL A 154 8.85 2.55 7.57
C VAL A 154 8.69 1.26 6.76
N GLU A 155 8.86 1.30 5.45
CA GLU A 155 8.80 0.11 4.59
C GLU A 155 9.88 -0.93 4.97
N TYR A 156 11.10 -0.48 5.25
CA TYR A 156 12.17 -1.35 5.78
C TYR A 156 11.79 -1.99 7.11
N THR A 157 11.15 -1.23 8.00
CA THR A 157 10.75 -1.72 9.33
C THR A 157 9.65 -2.76 9.20
N ILE A 158 8.66 -2.54 8.33
CA ILE A 158 7.63 -3.53 8.01
C ILE A 158 8.27 -4.80 7.43
N LEU A 159 9.19 -4.66 6.47
CA LEU A 159 9.89 -5.80 5.89
C LEU A 159 10.70 -6.59 6.93
N SER A 160 11.38 -5.89 7.84
CA SER A 160 12.17 -6.52 8.91
C SER A 160 11.31 -7.29 9.89
N CYS A 161 10.21 -6.69 10.34
CA CYS A 161 9.22 -7.36 11.19
C CYS A 161 8.61 -8.58 10.48
N PHE A 162 8.30 -8.46 9.20
CA PHE A 162 7.75 -9.58 8.42
C PHE A 162 8.75 -10.74 8.31
N CYS A 163 10.04 -10.46 8.14
CA CYS A 163 11.08 -11.51 8.17
C CYS A 163 11.09 -12.23 9.53
N GLU A 164 11.10 -11.49 10.63
CA GLU A 164 11.13 -12.04 12.00
C GLU A 164 9.90 -12.91 12.30
N VAL A 165 8.70 -12.44 11.91
CA VAL A 165 7.46 -13.20 12.07
C VAL A 165 7.46 -14.47 11.22
N THR A 166 7.97 -14.40 9.99
CA THR A 166 8.01 -15.56 9.07
C THR A 166 9.05 -16.60 9.52
N GLU A 167 10.14 -16.17 10.16
CA GLU A 167 11.13 -17.06 10.76
C GLU A 167 10.53 -17.87 11.92
N GLN A 168 9.68 -17.25 12.73
CA GLN A 168 9.00 -17.85 13.89
C GLN A 168 7.74 -18.66 13.51
N ALA A 169 7.26 -18.55 12.27
CA ALA A 169 6.03 -19.19 11.83
C ALA A 169 6.13 -20.72 11.76
N CYS A 170 4.99 -21.40 11.95
CA CYS A 170 4.92 -22.85 11.83
C CYS A 170 5.12 -23.31 10.38
N LYS A 171 5.66 -24.53 10.21
CA LYS A 171 6.05 -25.06 8.87
C LYS A 171 4.90 -25.10 7.86
N GLY A 172 3.64 -25.22 8.32
CA GLY A 172 2.46 -25.30 7.46
C GLY A 172 2.10 -23.99 6.76
N ILE A 173 2.29 -22.84 7.42
CA ILE A 173 1.93 -21.51 6.87
C ILE A 173 3.14 -20.76 6.31
N LYS A 174 4.35 -21.22 6.62
CA LYS A 174 5.60 -20.53 6.29
C LYS A 174 5.74 -20.27 4.79
N ALA A 175 5.43 -21.24 3.93
CA ALA A 175 5.47 -21.07 2.48
C ALA A 175 4.54 -19.95 1.97
N THR A 176 3.32 -19.87 2.51
CA THR A 176 2.37 -18.81 2.17
C THR A 176 2.84 -17.44 2.67
N LEU A 177 3.42 -17.37 3.87
CA LEU A 177 3.99 -16.13 4.41
C LEU A 177 5.23 -15.67 3.62
N ASP A 178 6.11 -16.59 3.23
CA ASP A 178 7.28 -16.31 2.38
C ASP A 178 6.84 -15.75 1.02
N LEU A 179 5.75 -16.29 0.45
CA LEU A 179 5.17 -15.80 -0.79
C LEU A 179 4.62 -14.37 -0.64
N LEU A 180 3.83 -14.11 0.41
CA LEU A 180 3.31 -12.78 0.72
C LEU A 180 4.42 -11.76 0.98
N MET A 181 5.46 -12.17 1.71
CA MET A 181 6.64 -11.36 1.99
C MET A 181 7.38 -11.03 0.70
N THR A 182 7.54 -12.00 -0.20
CA THR A 182 8.21 -11.79 -1.50
C THR A 182 7.43 -10.80 -2.37
N VAL A 183 6.10 -10.92 -2.45
CA VAL A 183 5.23 -9.97 -3.17
C VAL A 183 5.34 -8.58 -2.56
N TYR A 184 5.30 -8.46 -1.23
CA TYR A 184 5.43 -7.18 -0.54
C TYR A 184 6.79 -6.54 -0.79
N ALA A 185 7.88 -7.28 -0.61
CA ALA A 185 9.25 -6.78 -0.75
C ALA A 185 9.51 -6.27 -2.17
N THR A 186 9.18 -7.09 -3.18
CA THR A 186 9.41 -6.76 -4.61
C THR A 186 8.53 -5.62 -5.10
N SER A 187 7.26 -5.58 -4.70
CA SER A 187 6.33 -4.51 -5.10
C SER A 187 6.64 -3.17 -4.40
N SER A 188 7.09 -3.22 -3.14
CA SER A 188 7.46 -2.00 -2.38
C SER A 188 8.75 -1.39 -2.92
N ILE A 189 9.81 -2.19 -3.11
CA ILE A 189 11.09 -1.66 -3.61
C ILE A 189 10.98 -1.15 -5.05
N LYS A 190 10.06 -1.69 -5.86
CA LYS A 190 9.81 -1.26 -7.24
C LYS A 190 9.45 0.23 -7.33
N LYS A 191 8.81 0.79 -6.30
CA LYS A 191 8.46 2.21 -6.21
C LYS A 191 9.70 3.12 -6.09
N HIS A 192 10.80 2.57 -5.59
CA HIS A 192 12.04 3.32 -5.32
C HIS A 192 13.14 3.08 -6.35
N ILE A 193 12.84 2.39 -7.46
CA ILE A 193 13.80 2.10 -8.54
C ILE A 193 14.48 3.37 -9.04
N ALA A 194 13.72 4.44 -9.25
CA ALA A 194 14.27 5.71 -9.73
C ALA A 194 15.30 6.29 -8.75
N ALA A 195 15.03 6.23 -7.44
CA ALA A 195 15.95 6.70 -6.42
C ALA A 195 17.22 5.82 -6.32
N LEU A 196 17.08 4.50 -6.46
CA LEU A 196 18.20 3.56 -6.47
C LEU A 196 19.15 3.78 -7.65
N TYR A 197 18.61 4.04 -8.85
CA TYR A 197 19.43 4.39 -10.01
C TYR A 197 20.07 5.77 -9.87
N ALA A 198 19.28 6.79 -9.49
CA ALA A 198 19.77 8.16 -9.36
C ALA A 198 20.88 8.29 -8.31
N GLY A 199 20.79 7.53 -7.21
CA GLY A 199 21.83 7.49 -6.20
C GLY A 199 22.98 6.52 -6.50
N GLY A 200 22.93 5.80 -7.63
CA GLY A 200 24.02 4.94 -8.09
C GLY A 200 24.21 3.65 -7.29
N TYR A 201 23.11 3.08 -6.76
CA TYR A 201 23.10 1.76 -6.11
C TYR A 201 23.34 0.63 -7.11
N THR A 202 22.63 0.69 -8.24
CA THR A 202 22.78 -0.20 -9.39
C THR A 202 22.87 0.63 -10.67
N SER A 203 23.64 0.16 -11.63
CA SER A 203 23.76 0.76 -12.97
C SER A 203 23.28 -0.18 -14.08
N ASP A 204 22.96 -1.43 -13.75
CA ASP A 204 22.54 -2.46 -14.70
C ASP A 204 21.03 -2.69 -14.62
N GLY A 205 20.38 -2.70 -15.79
CA GLY A 205 18.96 -3.04 -15.98
C GLY A 205 18.58 -4.43 -15.47
N LYS A 206 19.56 -5.35 -15.35
CA LYS A 206 19.35 -6.70 -14.81
C LYS A 206 18.76 -6.72 -13.40
N TRP A 207 19.06 -5.71 -12.58
CA TRP A 207 18.50 -5.62 -11.23
C TRP A 207 16.97 -5.46 -11.27
N VAL A 208 16.48 -4.55 -12.11
CA VAL A 208 15.04 -4.31 -12.28
C VAL A 208 14.33 -5.46 -12.99
N ALA A 209 14.98 -6.04 -14.00
CA ALA A 209 14.46 -7.22 -14.69
C ALA A 209 14.20 -8.36 -13.69
N ARG A 210 15.21 -8.69 -12.86
CA ARG A 210 15.09 -9.74 -11.84
C ARG A 210 13.95 -9.50 -10.85
N ILE A 211 13.78 -8.28 -10.36
CA ILE A 211 12.68 -7.94 -9.44
C ILE A 211 11.32 -8.11 -10.13
N SER A 212 11.22 -7.69 -11.39
CA SER A 212 9.98 -7.81 -12.14
C SER A 212 9.63 -9.29 -12.41
N ASP A 213 10.62 -10.10 -12.73
CA ASP A 213 10.45 -11.54 -12.94
C ASP A 213 9.98 -12.24 -11.67
N VAL A 214 10.64 -11.96 -10.54
CA VAL A 214 10.25 -12.55 -9.24
C VAL A 214 8.87 -12.09 -8.81
N LEU A 215 8.54 -10.80 -8.96
CA LEU A 215 7.20 -10.30 -8.67
C LEU A 215 6.14 -11.01 -9.51
N ASN A 216 6.37 -11.17 -10.82
CA ASN A 216 5.43 -11.84 -11.70
C ASN A 216 5.24 -13.32 -11.33
N CYS A 217 6.33 -14.03 -11.00
CA CYS A 217 6.26 -15.41 -10.54
C CYS A 217 5.50 -15.53 -9.22
N ALA A 218 5.82 -14.68 -8.24
CA ALA A 218 5.18 -14.70 -6.93
C ALA A 218 3.69 -14.34 -7.01
N VAL A 219 3.31 -13.37 -7.85
CA VAL A 219 1.89 -13.03 -8.09
C VAL A 219 1.16 -14.17 -8.80
N ALA A 220 1.80 -14.86 -9.74
CA ALA A 220 1.21 -16.01 -10.43
C ALA A 220 0.96 -17.18 -9.46
N GLU A 221 1.89 -17.44 -8.54
CA GLU A 221 1.73 -18.44 -7.49
C GLU A 221 0.64 -18.03 -6.49
N MET A 222 0.67 -16.77 -6.03
CA MET A 222 -0.31 -16.22 -5.09
C MET A 222 -1.73 -16.31 -5.64
N LYS A 223 -1.91 -16.13 -6.95
CA LYS A 223 -3.22 -16.21 -7.61
C LYS A 223 -3.92 -17.55 -7.37
N ASN A 224 -3.17 -18.66 -7.31
CA ASN A 224 -3.76 -19.99 -7.11
C ASN A 224 -4.35 -20.14 -5.70
N ASN A 225 -3.77 -19.44 -4.71
CA ASN A 225 -4.18 -19.49 -3.31
C ASN A 225 -4.93 -18.24 -2.86
N ALA A 226 -5.22 -17.31 -3.79
CA ALA A 226 -5.72 -15.98 -3.44
C ALA A 226 -7.05 -16.04 -2.67
N VAL A 227 -8.00 -16.87 -3.10
CA VAL A 227 -9.29 -17.02 -2.42
C VAL A 227 -9.10 -17.54 -1.00
N LEU A 228 -8.31 -18.59 -0.81
CA LEU A 228 -8.01 -19.16 0.51
C LEU A 228 -7.35 -18.14 1.44
N ILE A 229 -6.35 -17.39 0.94
CA ILE A 229 -5.69 -16.34 1.73
C ILE A 229 -6.67 -15.24 2.11
N CYS A 230 -7.57 -14.86 1.20
CA CYS A 230 -8.60 -13.86 1.46
C CYS A 230 -9.60 -14.35 2.50
N ASP A 231 -10.05 -15.60 2.41
CA ASP A 231 -11.02 -16.20 3.33
C ASP A 231 -10.46 -16.31 4.75
N GLU A 232 -9.19 -16.69 4.91
CA GLU A 232 -8.52 -16.77 6.23
C GLU A 232 -8.29 -15.41 6.89
N ILE A 233 -8.19 -14.33 6.10
CA ILE A 233 -7.98 -12.95 6.60
C ILE A 233 -9.31 -12.21 6.74
N ALA A 234 -10.35 -12.64 6.04
CA ALA A 234 -11.63 -11.96 6.00
C ALA A 234 -12.28 -11.97 7.39
N PRO A 235 -12.79 -10.82 7.87
CA PRO A 235 -13.66 -10.82 9.04
C PRO A 235 -14.98 -11.51 8.69
N ASP A 236 -15.68 -12.02 9.70
CA ASP A 236 -17.00 -12.65 9.53
C ASP A 236 -17.94 -11.82 8.64
N ASP A 237 -18.79 -12.49 7.87
CA ASP A 237 -19.78 -11.84 6.99
C ASP A 237 -20.66 -10.82 7.74
N PHE A 238 -20.92 -11.07 9.03
CA PHE A 238 -21.59 -10.14 9.92
C PHE A 238 -20.82 -8.82 10.05
N LEU A 239 -19.51 -8.86 10.24
CA LEU A 239 -18.68 -7.65 10.34
C LEU A 239 -18.44 -7.03 8.97
N LEU A 240 -18.30 -7.84 7.92
CA LEU A 240 -18.04 -7.36 6.57
C LEU A 240 -19.25 -6.59 6.02
N HIS A 241 -20.48 -7.04 6.30
CA HIS A 241 -21.74 -6.50 5.76
C HIS A 241 -21.66 -6.16 4.26
N SER A 242 -20.94 -6.97 3.49
CA SER A 242 -20.78 -6.80 2.05
C SER A 242 -21.56 -7.88 1.32
N ILE A 243 -22.46 -7.47 0.43
CA ILE A 243 -23.28 -8.40 -0.36
C ILE A 243 -22.43 -9.07 -1.43
N ILE A 244 -21.39 -8.38 -1.92
CA ILE A 244 -20.48 -8.88 -2.96
C ILE A 244 -19.34 -9.70 -2.35
N GLY A 245 -18.97 -9.43 -1.09
CA GLY A 245 -17.92 -10.14 -0.36
C GLY A 245 -18.42 -11.29 0.50
N LYS A 246 -19.67 -11.73 0.33
CA LYS A 246 -20.27 -12.78 1.15
C LYS A 246 -19.59 -14.13 0.91
N SER A 247 -19.35 -14.89 1.98
CA SER A 247 -18.63 -16.18 1.94
C SER A 247 -19.33 -17.29 1.13
N ASP A 248 -20.64 -17.16 0.87
CA ASP A 248 -21.43 -18.15 0.12
C ASP A 248 -21.15 -18.18 -1.39
N GLY A 249 -20.43 -17.20 -1.92
CA GLY A 249 -20.12 -17.08 -3.34
C GLY A 249 -21.32 -16.81 -4.25
N GLN A 250 -22.53 -16.63 -3.71
CA GLN A 250 -23.78 -16.42 -4.46
C GLN A 250 -24.03 -14.94 -4.73
N VAL A 251 -23.01 -14.26 -5.26
CA VAL A 251 -23.00 -12.80 -5.44
C VAL A 251 -24.20 -12.30 -6.25
N HIS A 252 -24.53 -12.97 -7.34
CA HIS A 252 -25.62 -12.54 -8.23
C HIS A 252 -27.00 -12.65 -7.57
N GLU A 253 -27.25 -13.74 -6.82
CA GLU A 253 -28.52 -13.97 -6.14
C GLU A 253 -28.69 -13.00 -4.98
N CYS A 254 -27.65 -12.85 -4.15
CA CYS A 254 -27.64 -11.90 -3.04
C CYS A 254 -27.83 -10.45 -3.51
N LEU A 255 -27.17 -10.06 -4.61
CA LEU A 255 -27.38 -8.74 -5.22
C LEU A 255 -28.81 -8.58 -5.72
N TRP A 256 -29.35 -9.58 -6.41
CA TRP A 256 -30.71 -9.52 -6.94
C TRP A 256 -31.77 -9.39 -5.84
N GLU A 257 -31.61 -10.11 -4.73
CA GLU A 257 -32.48 -9.97 -3.56
C GLU A 257 -32.41 -8.58 -2.95
N GLN A 258 -31.21 -8.00 -2.81
CA GLN A 258 -31.07 -6.64 -2.31
C GLN A 258 -31.70 -5.63 -3.26
N PHE A 259 -31.51 -5.79 -4.56
CA PHE A 259 -32.13 -4.93 -5.55
C PHE A 259 -33.65 -4.98 -5.48
N LYS A 260 -34.27 -6.15 -5.23
CA LYS A 260 -35.72 -6.25 -5.06
C LYS A 260 -36.22 -5.48 -3.85
N LYS A 261 -35.48 -5.48 -2.73
CA LYS A 261 -35.84 -4.72 -1.51
C LYS A 261 -35.86 -3.20 -1.75
N GLU A 262 -34.95 -2.70 -2.57
CA GLU A 262 -34.83 -1.26 -2.87
C GLU A 262 -35.56 -0.83 -4.16
N ALA A 263 -35.95 -1.78 -5.01
CA ALA A 263 -36.66 -1.49 -6.25
C ALA A 263 -38.11 -1.09 -5.97
N ASN A 264 -38.59 -0.10 -6.71
CA ASN A 264 -40.00 0.38 -6.72
C ASN A 264 -40.44 1.27 -5.57
N VAL A 265 -39.54 1.79 -4.73
CA VAL A 265 -39.91 2.91 -3.85
C VAL A 265 -40.08 4.16 -4.73
N ARG A 266 -41.33 4.61 -4.90
CA ARG A 266 -41.61 5.90 -5.54
C ARG A 266 -41.09 6.98 -4.60
N PRO A 267 -40.25 7.92 -5.07
CA PRO A 267 -39.80 9.01 -4.22
C PRO A 267 -40.99 9.89 -3.81
N ASP A 268 -41.02 10.32 -2.55
CA ASP A 268 -42.12 11.12 -2.00
C ASP A 268 -42.32 12.45 -2.74
N TRP A 269 -41.26 12.98 -3.35
CA TRP A 269 -41.28 14.21 -4.15
C TRP A 269 -41.79 14.03 -5.58
N LEU A 270 -42.00 12.79 -6.04
CA LEU A 270 -42.40 12.50 -7.42
C LEU A 270 -43.79 13.10 -7.78
N PRO A 271 -44.82 13.04 -6.92
CA PRO A 271 -46.11 13.69 -7.18
C PRO A 271 -45.97 15.21 -7.38
N ASP A 272 -45.16 15.87 -6.55
CA ASP A 272 -44.92 17.32 -6.61
C ASP A 272 -44.24 17.71 -7.92
N LEU A 273 -43.25 16.93 -8.36
CA LEU A 273 -42.57 17.13 -9.63
C LEU A 273 -43.54 16.96 -10.81
N VAL A 274 -44.40 15.94 -10.78
CA VAL A 274 -45.40 15.70 -11.83
C VAL A 274 -46.41 16.85 -11.87
N GLN A 275 -46.84 17.36 -10.72
CA GLN A 275 -47.76 18.50 -10.63
C GLN A 275 -47.10 19.79 -11.16
N PHE A 276 -45.84 20.03 -10.83
CA PHE A 276 -45.06 21.16 -11.34
C PHE A 276 -44.93 21.12 -12.87
N LEU A 277 -44.58 19.96 -13.44
CA LEU A 277 -44.44 19.79 -14.89
C LEU A 277 -45.77 19.92 -15.64
N LYS A 278 -46.89 19.49 -15.03
CA LYS A 278 -48.24 19.66 -15.61
C LYS A 278 -48.71 21.11 -15.61
N LYS A 279 -48.34 21.92 -14.62
CA LYS A 279 -48.68 23.36 -14.55
C LYS A 279 -47.91 24.23 -15.55
N LYS A 280 -46.81 23.72 -16.12
CA LYS A 280 -45.97 24.42 -17.12
C LYS A 280 -46.35 24.11 -18.58
N LYS A 281 -47.30 23.19 -18.81
CA LYS A 281 -47.92 22.95 -20.13
C LYS A 281 -49.23 23.72 -20.22
#